data_AF-A0A2E5Y5S1-F1
#
_entry.id   AF-A0A2E5Y5S1-F1
#
_cell.length_a   1.000
_cell.length_b   1.000
_cell.length_c   1.000
_cell.angle_alpha   90.00
_cell.angle_beta   90.00
_cell.angle_gamma   90.00
#
_symmetry.space_group_name_H-M   'P 1'
#
loop_
_entity.id
_entity.type
_entity.pdbx_description
1 polymer ?
#
loop_
_entity_poly.entity_id
_entity_poly.type
_entity_poly.pdbx_seq_one_letter_code
_entity_poly.pdbx_strand_id
1 'polypeptide(L)'
;MGMVAMTYKVNPNAEMEDVDTDMISSTISTFGDDNYDVQSVEVKPLAFGLKFVQVHVVMNDGEGLADAFEEKMAAISGVGEIEVISMGLL
;
A
#
# COMPACT_ATOMS: atom_id res chain seq x y z
N MET A 1 -9.03 19.25 11.03
CA MET A 1 -8.32 18.04 10.57
C MET A 1 -8.20 18.16 9.07
N GLY A 2 -6.97 18.13 8.55
CA GLY A 2 -6.71 18.12 7.12
C GLY A 2 -6.86 16.70 6.57
N MET A 3 -6.91 16.56 5.25
CA MET A 3 -6.77 15.27 4.60
C MET A 3 -5.32 15.14 4.12
N VAL A 4 -4.77 13.93 4.19
CA VAL A 4 -3.46 13.60 3.64
C VAL A 4 -3.62 12.61 2.50
N ALA A 5 -2.90 12.86 1.41
CA ALA A 5 -2.71 11.91 0.32
C ALA A 5 -1.35 11.24 0.50
N MET A 6 -1.35 9.91 0.52
CA MET A 6 -0.15 9.09 0.63
C MET A 6 -0.02 8.16 -0.58
N THR A 7 1.20 8.03 -1.08
CA THR A 7 1.56 7.01 -2.07
C THR A 7 2.55 6.05 -1.44
N TYR A 8 2.19 4.77 -1.43
CA TYR A 8 3.01 3.68 -0.92
C TYR A 8 3.54 2.82 -2.06
N LYS A 9 4.73 2.26 -1.86
CA LYS A 9 5.29 1.16 -2.64
C LYS A 9 5.41 -0.06 -1.73
N VAL A 10 4.64 -1.08 -2.04
CA VAL A 10 4.59 -2.34 -1.31
C VAL A 10 5.39 -3.38 -2.09
N ASN A 11 6.55 -3.77 -1.55
CA ASN A 11 7.43 -4.76 -2.17
C ASN A 11 7.01 -6.17 -1.73
N PRO A 12 7.11 -7.18 -2.62
CA PRO A 12 6.94 -8.56 -2.23
C PRO A 12 8.06 -9.01 -1.27
N ASN A 13 7.78 -9.98 -0.41
CA ASN A 13 8.75 -10.56 0.50
C ASN A 13 9.85 -11.28 -0.30
N ALA A 14 11.09 -10.80 -0.16
CA ALA A 14 12.25 -11.32 -0.90
C ALA A 14 12.66 -12.75 -0.49
N GLU A 15 12.22 -13.24 0.67
CA GLU A 15 12.47 -14.60 1.14
C GLU A 15 11.44 -15.62 0.65
N MET A 16 10.37 -15.17 0.01
CA MET A 16 9.30 -16.01 -0.53
C MET A 16 9.40 -16.10 -2.06
N GLU A 17 9.37 -17.32 -2.59
CA GLU A 17 9.28 -17.56 -4.03
C GLU A 17 7.84 -17.40 -4.52
N ASP A 18 7.67 -16.98 -5.77
CA ASP A 18 6.37 -16.88 -6.46
C ASP A 18 5.30 -16.03 -5.74
N VAL A 19 5.72 -14.93 -5.10
CA VAL A 19 4.77 -13.99 -4.46
C VAL A 19 3.79 -13.42 -5.48
N ASP A 20 2.50 -13.63 -5.23
CA ASP A 20 1.42 -13.14 -6.07
C ASP A 20 1.10 -11.66 -5.78
N THR A 21 1.74 -10.76 -6.53
CA THR A 21 1.49 -9.32 -6.44
C THR A 21 0.08 -8.91 -6.87
N ASP A 22 -0.58 -9.72 -7.70
CA ASP A 22 -1.95 -9.46 -8.15
C ASP A 22 -2.97 -9.80 -7.04
N MET A 23 -2.68 -10.81 -6.21
CA MET A 23 -3.42 -11.10 -4.98
C MET A 23 -3.22 -9.99 -3.94
N ILE A 24 -1.98 -9.51 -3.75
CA ILE A 24 -1.69 -8.40 -2.82
C ILE A 24 -2.45 -7.15 -3.25
N SER A 25 -2.39 -6.76 -4.53
CA SER A 25 -3.10 -5.59 -5.05
C SER A 25 -4.62 -5.71 -4.91
N SER A 26 -5.17 -6.89 -5.22
CA SER A 26 -6.61 -7.17 -5.05
C SER A 26 -7.02 -7.06 -3.58
N THR A 27 -6.20 -7.54 -2.65
CA THR A 27 -6.47 -7.48 -1.21
C THR A 27 -6.46 -6.03 -0.71
N ILE A 28 -5.42 -5.26 -1.04
CA ILE A 28 -5.31 -3.84 -0.62
C ILE A 28 -6.47 -3.01 -1.19
N SER A 29 -6.93 -3.32 -2.40
CA SER A 29 -8.09 -2.64 -3.01
C SER A 29 -9.37 -2.77 -2.18
N THR A 30 -9.46 -3.77 -1.28
CA THR A 30 -10.62 -3.95 -0.40
C THR A 30 -10.51 -3.20 0.93
N PHE A 31 -9.39 -2.50 1.19
CA PHE A 31 -9.16 -1.80 2.46
C PHE A 31 -9.90 -0.47 2.58
N GLY A 32 -10.57 -0.03 1.52
CA GLY A 32 -11.36 1.20 1.54
C GLY A 32 -12.48 1.15 2.59
N ASP A 33 -12.54 2.17 3.45
CA ASP A 33 -13.55 2.34 4.48
C ASP A 33 -13.76 3.84 4.79
N ASP A 34 -14.50 4.17 5.85
CA ASP A 34 -14.78 5.57 6.23
C ASP A 34 -13.50 6.37 6.59
N ASN A 35 -12.40 5.71 6.92
CA ASN A 35 -11.11 6.33 7.26
C ASN A 35 -10.14 6.37 6.07
N TYR A 36 -10.22 5.37 5.17
CA TYR A 36 -9.29 5.19 4.06
C TYR A 36 -10.00 5.25 2.72
N ASP A 37 -9.75 6.31 1.95
CA ASP A 37 -10.20 6.46 0.58
C ASP A 37 -9.09 5.97 -0.38
N VAL A 38 -9.10 4.66 -0.67
CA VAL A 38 -8.13 4.00 -1.55
C VAL A 38 -8.44 4.33 -3.01
N GLN A 39 -7.72 5.30 -3.56
CA GLN A 39 -7.94 5.83 -4.91
C GLN A 39 -7.47 4.89 -6.01
N SER A 40 -6.31 4.25 -5.81
CA SER A 40 -5.73 3.37 -6.81
C SER A 40 -4.78 2.35 -6.19
N VAL A 41 -4.82 1.13 -6.71
CA VAL A 41 -3.86 0.07 -6.39
C VAL A 41 -3.38 -0.55 -7.70
N GLU A 42 -2.10 -0.38 -8.02
CA GLU A 42 -1.53 -0.76 -9.32
C GLU A 42 -0.32 -1.67 -9.15
N VAL A 43 -0.27 -2.78 -9.87
CA VAL A 43 0.94 -3.60 -9.97
C VAL A 43 1.88 -2.98 -11.01
N LYS A 44 3.09 -2.62 -10.61
CA LYS A 44 4.10 -1.98 -11.47
C LYS A 44 5.37 -2.81 -11.60
N PRO A 45 5.99 -2.85 -12.79
CA PRO A 45 7.30 -3.48 -12.95
C PRO A 45 8.38 -2.67 -12.23
N LEU A 46 9.32 -3.37 -11.58
CA LEU A 46 10.51 -2.77 -10.98
C LEU A 46 11.72 -2.97 -11.90
N ALA A 47 12.25 -4.21 -11.94
CA ALA A 47 13.34 -4.64 -12.81
C ALA A 47 13.45 -6.18 -12.79
N PHE A 48 14.10 -6.78 -13.78
CA PHE A 48 14.38 -8.23 -13.82
C PHE A 48 13.14 -9.13 -13.62
N GLY A 49 11.97 -8.70 -14.12
CA GLY A 49 10.71 -9.42 -13.95
C GLY A 49 10.06 -9.24 -12.58
N LEU A 50 10.71 -8.56 -11.63
CA LEU A 50 10.13 -8.19 -10.34
C LEU A 50 9.06 -7.12 -10.52
N LYS A 51 8.05 -7.20 -9.66
CA LYS A 51 6.94 -6.26 -9.58
C LYS A 51 6.77 -5.77 -8.16
N PHE A 52 6.11 -4.63 -8.00
CA PHE A 52 5.65 -4.10 -6.71
C PHE A 52 4.21 -3.60 -6.85
N VAL A 53 3.55 -3.38 -5.72
CA VAL A 53 2.21 -2.78 -5.69
C VAL A 53 2.33 -1.32 -5.28
N GLN A 54 1.86 -0.40 -6.12
CA GLN A 54 1.74 1.01 -5.79
C GLN A 54 0.33 1.29 -5.28
N VAL A 55 0.23 1.91 -4.10
CA VAL A 55 -1.05 2.25 -3.47
C VAL A 55 -1.15 3.76 -3.35
N HIS A 56 -2.29 4.33 -3.73
CA HIS A 56 -2.62 5.73 -3.46
C HIS A 56 -3.86 5.77 -2.57
N VAL A 57 -3.74 6.44 -1.43
CA VAL A 57 -4.80 6.52 -0.42
C VAL A 57 -4.91 7.94 0.11
N VAL A 58 -6.13 8.38 0.33
CA VAL A 58 -6.45 9.63 1.00
C VAL A 58 -7.10 9.29 2.34
N MET A 59 -6.61 9.88 3.43
CA MET A 59 -7.13 9.65 4.78
C MET A 59 -7.10 10.93 5.60
N ASN A 60 -7.80 10.94 6.73
CA ASN A 60 -7.73 12.05 7.66
C ASN A 60 -6.31 12.14 8.26
N ASP A 61 -5.79 13.35 8.48
CA ASP A 61 -4.56 13.62 9.23
C ASP A 61 -4.78 13.42 10.75
N GLY A 62 -5.35 12.26 11.10
CA GLY A 62 -5.55 11.79 12.46
C GLY A 62 -4.38 10.92 12.90
N GLU A 63 -4.03 11.00 14.18
CA GLU A 63 -2.92 10.24 14.74
C GLU A 63 -3.14 8.72 14.57
N GLY A 64 -2.14 8.02 14.02
CA GLY A 64 -2.11 6.56 13.90
C GLY A 64 -2.84 5.94 12.70
N LEU A 65 -3.52 6.73 11.85
CA LEU A 65 -4.19 6.17 10.66
C LEU A 65 -3.20 5.65 9.61
N ALA A 66 -2.12 6.39 9.35
CA ALA A 66 -1.08 5.95 8.41
C ALA A 66 -0.42 4.64 8.91
N ASP A 67 -0.01 4.60 10.19
CA ASP A 67 0.61 3.43 10.81
C ASP A 67 -0.33 2.20 10.75
N ALA A 68 -1.61 2.37 11.09
CA ALA A 68 -2.58 1.29 11.05
C ALA A 68 -2.84 0.78 9.61
N PHE A 69 -2.77 1.66 8.61
CA PHE A 69 -2.88 1.26 7.20
C PHE A 69 -1.65 0.47 6.74
N GLU A 70 -0.45 0.91 7.14
CA GLU A 70 0.81 0.20 6.89
C GLU A 70 0.82 -1.19 7.54
N GLU A 71 0.39 -1.30 8.80
CA GLU A 71 0.25 -2.59 9.49
C GLU A 71 -0.76 -3.52 8.80
N LYS A 72 -1.91 -3.00 8.36
CA LYS A 72 -2.89 -3.76 7.56
C LYS A 72 -2.27 -4.32 6.28
N MET A 73 -1.49 -3.52 5.56
CA MET A 73 -0.78 -3.97 4.35
C MET A 73 0.30 -5.00 4.68
N ALA A 74 1.09 -4.78 5.72
CA ALA A 74 2.16 -5.68 6.16
C ALA A 74 1.66 -7.04 6.62
N ALA A 75 0.41 -7.12 7.11
CA ALA A 75 -0.23 -8.38 7.51
C ALA A 75 -0.62 -9.28 6.33
N ILE A 76 -0.61 -8.78 5.09
CA ILE A 76 -0.91 -9.58 3.90
C ILE A 76 0.24 -10.55 3.65
N SER A 77 -0.07 -11.83 3.47
CA SER A 77 0.95 -12.84 3.16
C SER A 77 1.69 -12.50 1.86
N GLY A 78 3.02 -12.56 1.91
CA GLY A 78 3.88 -12.21 0.77
C GLY A 78 4.21 -10.72 0.68
N VAL A 79 3.65 -9.84 1.53
CA VAL A 79 4.16 -8.47 1.67
C VAL A 79 5.48 -8.48 2.43
N GLY A 80 6.44 -7.71 1.93
CA GLY A 80 7.72 -7.43 2.55
C GLY A 80 7.80 -5.97 2.98
N GLU A 81 8.75 -5.23 2.41
CA GLU A 81 8.98 -3.83 2.75
C GLU A 81 7.92 -2.89 2.15
N ILE A 82 7.43 -1.96 2.98
CA ILE A 82 6.53 -0.87 2.57
C ILE A 82 7.32 0.43 2.63
N GLU A 83 7.37 1.15 1.50
CA GLU A 83 8.05 2.44 1.37
C GLU A 83 7.03 3.56 1.14
N VAL A 84 7.18 4.68 1.84
CA VAL A 84 6.42 5.91 1.55
C VAL A 84 7.10 6.66 0.41
N ILE A 85 6.41 6.79 -0.72
CA ILE A 85 6.92 7.50 -1.91
C ILE A 85 6.58 9.00 -1.84
N SER A 86 5.39 9.33 -1.37
CA SER A 86 4.95 10.72 -1.24
C SER A 86 3.92 10.87 -0.14
N MET A 87 3.96 12.02 0.54
CA MET A 87 2.95 12.45 1.50
C MET A 87 2.67 13.93 1.21
N GLY A 88 1.38 14.30 1.18
CA GLY A 88 0.96 15.68 0.98
C GLY A 88 -0.37 15.98 1.65
N LEU A 89 -0.48 17.17 2.23
CA LEU A 89 -1.75 17.71 2.71
C LEU A 89 -2.60 18.15 1.52
N LEU A 90 -3.91 17.90 1.59
CA LEU A 90 -4.91 18.32 0.61
C LEU A 90 -5.64 19.59 1.05
#